data_AF-A0AAV5F9W4-F1
#
_entry.id   AF-A0AAV5F9W4-F1
#
_cell.length_a   1.000
_cell.length_b   1.000
_cell.length_c   1.000
_cell.angle_alpha   90.00
_cell.angle_beta   90.00
_cell.angle_gamma   90.00
#
_symmetry.space_group_name_H-M   'P 1'
#
loop_
_entity.id
_entity.type
_entity.pdbx_description
1 polymer ?
#
loop_
_entity_poly.entity_id
_entity_poly.type
_entity_poly.pdbx_seq_one_letter_code
_entity_poly.pdbx_strand_id
1 'polypeptide(L)'
;MVRFFRSGNLASRVFDRQLLSPRPGATVNTVRQFYENLVPSYTIYDIDCPDYSFRKFTDDGKYLVAFSRNHQDLIVYRPIWLTYSCNEECDSHDLPLKSKKFESFFKELYSMPLASSNEYICKDFFLYMECHQFGLFATSTAQSNDSSATEGAINGVPSIEKITFYLVRYNHLDICICVTRLEDGVILDEKAFCNDFINLAHSIGAYLYEDLLCIVSLRYQTIHILQIRDSGNLVEVRKIGAFCREDDELFLHSHVQVM
;
A
#
# COMPACT_ATOMS: atom_id res chain seq x y z
N MET A 1 -2.20 20.91 39.96
CA MET A 1 -1.93 21.00 38.52
C MET A 1 -3.27 21.02 37.79
N VAL A 2 -3.75 22.19 37.37
CA VAL A 2 -5.09 22.32 36.78
C VAL A 2 -5.08 21.69 35.39
N ARG A 3 -5.75 20.54 35.22
CA ARG A 3 -6.20 20.10 33.89
C ARG A 3 -7.26 21.09 33.44
N PHE A 4 -6.87 22.07 32.63
CA PHE A 4 -7.84 22.83 31.84
C PHE A 4 -8.60 21.83 30.98
N PHE A 5 -9.91 21.69 31.23
CA PHE A 5 -10.80 21.00 30.32
C PHE A 5 -10.74 21.76 28.99
N ARG A 6 -10.07 21.18 27.99
CA ARG A 6 -10.12 21.74 26.63
C ARG A 6 -11.56 21.61 26.13
N SER A 7 -12.10 22.70 25.59
CA SER A 7 -13.48 22.67 25.11
C SER A 7 -13.62 21.66 23.96
N GLY A 8 -14.70 20.89 23.94
CA GLY A 8 -15.04 20.02 22.80
C GLY A 8 -15.35 20.82 21.52
N ASN A 9 -15.77 22.08 21.67
CA ASN A 9 -16.28 22.94 20.61
C ASN A 9 -15.23 23.25 19.53
N LEU A 10 -15.50 22.85 18.29
CA LEU A 10 -14.58 23.01 17.16
C LEU A 10 -14.21 24.47 16.89
N ALA A 11 -15.18 25.40 16.95
CA ALA A 11 -14.94 26.82 16.68
C ALA A 11 -13.97 27.44 17.71
N SER A 12 -14.17 27.18 19.00
CA SER A 12 -13.24 27.60 20.06
C SER A 12 -11.83 27.08 19.78
N ARG A 13 -11.69 25.81 19.36
CA ARG A 13 -10.38 25.21 19.06
C ARG A 13 -9.73 25.76 17.79
N VAL A 14 -10.52 26.23 16.82
CA VAL A 14 -10.01 26.95 15.64
C VAL A 14 -9.47 28.32 16.04
N PHE A 15 -10.20 29.08 16.87
CA PHE A 15 -9.71 30.36 17.40
C PHE A 15 -8.46 30.19 18.27
N ASP A 16 -8.42 29.18 19.15
CA ASP A 16 -7.22 28.83 19.92
C ASP A 16 -6.03 28.56 18.99
N ARG A 17 -6.22 27.81 17.90
CA ARG A 17 -5.17 27.51 16.91
C ARG A 17 -4.70 28.74 16.12
N GLN A 18 -5.56 29.75 15.92
CA GLN A 18 -5.20 31.00 15.25
C GLN A 18 -4.41 31.94 16.16
N LEU A 19 -4.72 31.95 17.46
CA LEU A 19 -4.19 32.92 18.42
C LEU A 19 -3.02 32.39 19.27
N LEU A 20 -2.93 31.07 19.47
CA LEU A 20 -1.96 30.45 20.38
C LEU A 20 -0.95 29.59 19.60
N SER A 21 0.33 29.92 19.76
CA SER A 21 1.41 29.02 19.33
C SER A 21 1.52 27.82 20.29
N PRO A 22 1.68 26.59 19.79
CA PRO A 22 1.97 25.43 20.64
C PRO A 22 3.31 25.60 21.34
N ARG A 23 3.48 24.95 22.50
CA ARG A 23 4.77 24.90 23.19
C ARG A 23 5.84 24.24 22.29
N PRO A 24 7.13 24.60 22.42
CA PRO A 24 8.21 23.91 21.72
C PRO A 24 8.10 22.38 21.86
N GLY A 25 8.21 21.66 20.75
CA GLY A 25 8.05 20.20 20.68
C GLY A 25 6.60 19.67 20.81
N ALA A 26 5.61 20.49 21.13
CA ALA A 26 4.22 20.05 21.33
C ALA A 26 3.30 20.20 20.11
N THR A 27 3.81 20.69 18.98
CA THR A 27 3.04 20.98 17.75
C THR A 27 2.26 19.78 17.25
N VAL A 28 2.93 18.63 17.03
CA VAL A 28 2.32 17.41 16.49
C VAL A 28 1.16 16.91 17.36
N ASN A 29 1.36 16.83 18.68
CA ASN A 29 0.32 16.38 19.61
C ASN A 29 -0.84 17.38 19.69
N THR A 30 -0.56 18.69 19.66
CA THR A 30 -1.60 19.73 19.68
C THR A 30 -2.46 19.69 18.42
N VAL A 31 -1.83 19.45 17.26
CA VAL A 31 -2.52 19.31 15.96
C VAL A 31 -3.32 18.01 15.90
N ARG A 32 -2.75 16.86 16.28
CA ARG A 32 -3.50 15.58 16.34
C ARG A 32 -4.72 15.67 17.23
N GLN A 33 -4.56 16.26 18.42
CA GLN A 33 -5.67 16.47 19.35
C GLN A 33 -6.79 17.32 18.76
N PHE A 34 -6.54 18.23 17.80
CA PHE A 34 -7.60 19.02 17.15
C PHE A 34 -8.58 18.12 16.37
N TYR A 35 -8.05 17.13 15.66
CA TYR A 35 -8.84 16.23 14.82
C TYR A 35 -9.63 15.17 15.62
N GLU A 36 -9.34 14.95 16.90
CA GLU A 36 -10.13 14.08 17.80
C GLU A 36 -11.62 14.48 17.87
N ASN A 37 -11.95 15.76 17.64
CA ASN A 37 -13.32 16.28 17.67
C ASN A 37 -13.92 16.48 16.26
N LEU A 38 -13.21 16.10 15.19
CA LEU A 38 -13.68 16.26 13.82
C LEU A 38 -14.33 14.95 13.37
N VAL A 39 -15.65 14.88 13.55
CA VAL A 39 -16.47 13.73 13.13
C VAL A 39 -16.98 13.91 11.69
N PRO A 40 -17.22 12.82 10.94
CA PRO A 40 -17.91 12.89 9.65
C PRO A 40 -19.25 13.62 9.81
N SER A 41 -19.46 14.65 8.99
CA SER A 41 -20.65 15.52 9.12
C SER A 41 -21.87 15.02 8.33
N TYR A 42 -21.67 14.10 7.40
CA TYR A 42 -22.72 13.55 6.54
C TYR A 42 -22.33 12.16 6.03
N THR A 43 -23.30 11.25 5.91
CA THR A 43 -23.14 9.94 5.24
C THR A 43 -24.15 9.87 4.09
N ILE A 44 -23.66 9.59 2.88
CA ILE A 44 -24.50 9.41 1.70
C ILE A 44 -24.70 7.90 1.49
N TYR A 45 -25.96 7.49 1.40
CA TYR A 45 -26.38 6.11 1.15
C TYR A 45 -26.80 5.93 -0.31
N ASP A 46 -26.88 4.68 -0.76
CA ASP A 46 -27.37 4.29 -2.08
C ASP A 46 -26.69 5.04 -3.25
N ILE A 47 -25.38 5.23 -3.14
CA ILE A 47 -24.54 5.71 -4.25
C ILE A 47 -24.43 4.60 -5.30
N ASP A 48 -24.69 4.97 -6.55
CA ASP A 48 -24.39 4.19 -7.74
C ASP A 48 -22.86 4.10 -7.90
N CYS A 49 -22.29 3.01 -7.36
CA CYS A 49 -20.86 2.73 -7.30
C CYS A 49 -20.47 1.68 -8.33
N PRO A 50 -19.31 1.82 -8.99
CA PRO A 50 -18.79 0.77 -9.86
C PRO A 50 -18.47 -0.49 -9.05
N ASP A 51 -18.54 -1.63 -9.74
CA ASP A 51 -18.43 -2.98 -9.19
C ASP A 51 -16.96 -3.38 -8.94
N TYR A 52 -16.30 -2.59 -8.10
CA TYR A 52 -14.86 -2.67 -7.81
C TYR A 52 -14.57 -2.87 -6.32
N SER A 53 -13.43 -3.48 -6.03
CA SER A 53 -12.92 -3.65 -4.67
C SER A 53 -12.10 -2.42 -4.27
N PHE A 54 -12.73 -1.48 -3.57
CA PHE A 54 -12.06 -0.30 -3.02
C PHE A 54 -11.08 -0.70 -1.92
N ARG A 55 -9.80 -0.28 -2.04
CA ARG A 55 -8.74 -0.67 -1.13
C ARG A 55 -8.51 0.34 -0.01
N LYS A 56 -7.95 1.51 -0.34
CA LYS A 56 -7.69 2.61 0.60
C LYS A 56 -7.41 3.92 -0.14
N PHE A 57 -7.49 5.02 0.60
CA PHE A 57 -6.88 6.29 0.19
C PHE A 57 -5.38 6.26 0.44
N THR A 58 -4.62 7.08 -0.30
CA THR A 58 -3.27 7.48 0.11
C THR A 58 -3.32 8.35 1.36
N ASP A 59 -2.26 8.37 2.19
CA ASP A 59 -2.24 9.18 3.44
C ASP A 59 -2.41 10.69 3.18
N ASP A 60 -2.02 11.16 2.00
CA ASP A 60 -2.21 12.55 1.56
C ASP A 60 -3.62 12.83 1.00
N GLY A 61 -4.48 11.81 0.91
CA GLY A 61 -5.85 11.89 0.41
C GLY A 61 -5.98 12.20 -1.08
N LYS A 62 -4.90 12.26 -1.86
CA LYS A 62 -4.94 12.63 -3.29
C LYS A 62 -5.47 11.54 -4.22
N TYR A 63 -5.41 10.27 -3.79
CA TYR A 63 -5.79 9.12 -4.60
C TYR A 63 -6.61 8.12 -3.80
N LEU A 64 -7.62 7.53 -4.44
CA LEU A 64 -8.34 6.36 -3.99
C LEU A 64 -7.97 5.18 -4.89
N VAL A 65 -7.46 4.12 -4.28
CA VAL A 65 -7.02 2.90 -4.96
C VAL A 65 -8.13 1.85 -4.91
N ALA A 66 -8.41 1.22 -6.06
CA ALA A 66 -9.36 0.14 -6.21
C ALA A 66 -8.83 -0.97 -7.13
N PHE A 67 -9.45 -2.14 -7.05
CA PHE A 67 -9.16 -3.29 -7.91
C PHE A 67 -10.42 -3.74 -8.64
N SER A 68 -10.29 -4.29 -9.85
CA SER A 68 -11.43 -4.88 -10.56
C SER A 68 -12.00 -6.09 -9.83
N ARG A 69 -13.26 -6.47 -10.13
CA ARG A 69 -13.96 -7.61 -9.47
C ARG A 69 -13.21 -8.94 -9.62
N ASN A 70 -12.54 -9.17 -10.75
CA ASN A 70 -11.69 -10.33 -11.01
C ASN A 70 -10.29 -10.21 -10.38
N HIS A 71 -9.98 -9.11 -9.68
CA HIS A 71 -8.66 -8.82 -9.11
C HIS A 71 -7.54 -8.90 -10.15
N GLN A 72 -7.75 -8.38 -11.36
CA GLN A 72 -6.71 -8.33 -12.40
C GLN A 72 -6.23 -6.92 -12.68
N ASP A 73 -7.09 -5.91 -12.56
CA ASP A 73 -6.80 -4.52 -12.90
C ASP A 73 -6.64 -3.66 -11.65
N LEU A 74 -5.69 -2.74 -11.71
CA LEU A 74 -5.55 -1.62 -10.79
C LEU A 74 -6.32 -0.42 -11.37
N ILE A 75 -7.24 0.15 -10.58
CA ILE A 75 -7.95 1.38 -10.91
C ILE A 75 -7.59 2.45 -9.88
N VAL A 76 -7.19 3.63 -10.35
CA VAL A 76 -6.84 4.76 -9.49
C VAL A 76 -7.76 5.95 -9.77
N TYR A 77 -8.40 6.42 -8.71
CA TYR A 77 -9.31 7.55 -8.73
C TYR A 77 -8.68 8.78 -8.08
N ARG A 78 -8.94 9.96 -8.66
CA ARG A 78 -8.70 11.25 -8.02
C ARG A 78 -9.99 11.72 -7.33
N PRO A 79 -10.00 11.95 -6.01
CA PRO A 79 -11.09 12.62 -5.35
C PRO A 79 -11.22 14.06 -5.88
N ILE A 80 -12.39 14.37 -6.44
CA ILE A 80 -12.77 15.71 -6.89
C ILE A 80 -13.70 16.39 -5.89
N TRP A 81 -14.38 15.59 -5.05
CA TRP A 81 -15.38 15.98 -4.05
C TRP A 81 -16.63 16.68 -4.62
N LEU A 82 -17.80 16.36 -4.07
CA LEU A 82 -19.05 16.96 -4.52
C LEU A 82 -19.12 18.44 -4.12
N THR A 83 -18.83 19.32 -5.08
CA THR A 83 -19.07 20.76 -4.95
C THR A 83 -20.45 21.12 -5.49
N TYR A 84 -21.26 21.82 -4.70
CA TYR A 84 -22.54 22.39 -5.12
C TYR A 84 -22.85 23.66 -4.33
N SER A 85 -23.57 24.59 -4.96
CA SER A 85 -24.17 25.75 -4.32
C SER A 85 -25.68 25.61 -4.41
N CYS A 86 -26.39 25.72 -3.28
CA CYS A 86 -27.84 25.91 -3.33
C CYS A 86 -28.13 27.41 -3.40
N ASN A 87 -28.84 27.82 -4.45
CA ASN A 87 -29.22 29.23 -4.68
C ASN A 87 -30.67 29.52 -4.25
N GLU A 88 -31.39 28.50 -3.78
CA GLU A 88 -32.78 28.54 -3.35
C GLU A 88 -32.88 28.08 -1.88
N GLU A 89 -34.07 28.15 -1.28
CA GLU A 89 -34.33 27.63 0.06
C GLU A 89 -34.29 26.09 0.05
N CYS A 90 -33.09 25.50 -0.05
CA CYS A 90 -32.89 24.07 0.16
C CYS A 90 -33.34 23.70 1.59
N ASP A 91 -34.29 22.77 1.69
CA ASP A 91 -34.41 21.94 2.89
C ASP A 91 -33.03 21.32 3.18
N SER A 92 -32.56 21.45 4.43
CA SER A 92 -31.15 21.35 4.82
C SER A 92 -30.51 19.95 4.69
N HIS A 93 -31.19 19.02 4.04
CA HIS A 93 -30.84 17.60 3.94
C HIS A 93 -30.85 17.07 2.50
N ASP A 94 -31.43 17.78 1.53
CA ASP A 94 -31.52 17.28 0.15
C ASP A 94 -30.27 17.64 -0.67
N LEU A 95 -29.39 16.65 -0.82
CA LEU A 95 -28.27 16.72 -1.75
C LEU A 95 -28.77 16.66 -3.20
N PRO A 96 -28.14 17.38 -4.14
CA PRO A 96 -28.54 17.36 -5.55
C PRO A 96 -28.40 15.95 -6.13
N LEU A 97 -29.26 15.54 -7.08
CA LEU A 97 -29.30 14.17 -7.64
C LEU A 97 -27.93 13.61 -8.09
N LYS A 98 -27.00 14.47 -8.53
CA LYS A 98 -25.62 14.10 -8.87
C LYS A 98 -24.85 13.45 -7.69
N SER A 99 -25.21 13.74 -6.44
CA SER A 99 -24.65 13.14 -5.22
C SER A 99 -24.88 11.63 -5.10
N LYS A 100 -25.83 11.06 -5.86
CA LYS A 100 -26.06 9.62 -5.92
C LYS A 100 -25.12 8.90 -6.90
N LYS A 101 -24.23 9.61 -7.59
CA LYS A 101 -23.24 9.03 -8.52
C LYS A 101 -21.85 9.05 -7.92
N PHE A 102 -21.15 7.91 -7.96
CA PHE A 102 -19.75 7.82 -7.53
C PHE A 102 -18.82 8.79 -8.29
N GLU A 103 -19.05 8.97 -9.59
CA GLU A 103 -18.32 9.90 -10.48
C GLU A 103 -18.31 11.37 -9.99
N SER A 104 -19.31 11.77 -9.20
CA SER A 104 -19.40 13.13 -8.64
C SER A 104 -18.41 13.40 -7.49
N PHE A 105 -17.80 12.34 -6.94
CA PHE A 105 -16.80 12.41 -5.88
C PHE A 105 -15.43 11.98 -6.38
N PHE A 106 -15.38 11.06 -7.33
CA PHE A 106 -14.17 10.39 -7.78
C PHE A 106 -14.10 10.36 -9.31
N LYS A 107 -13.05 10.97 -9.86
CA LYS A 107 -12.74 10.87 -11.28
C LYS A 107 -11.72 9.75 -11.49
N GLU A 108 -11.99 8.78 -12.34
CA GLU A 108 -10.99 7.79 -12.76
C GLU A 108 -9.82 8.51 -13.46
N LEU A 109 -8.59 8.18 -13.05
CA LEU A 109 -7.37 8.65 -13.72
C LEU A 109 -6.93 7.63 -14.76
N TYR A 110 -6.85 6.37 -14.36
CA TYR A 110 -6.50 5.24 -15.20
C TYR A 110 -7.03 3.94 -14.60
N SER A 111 -7.22 2.98 -15.49
CA SER A 111 -7.43 1.55 -15.21
C SER A 111 -6.40 0.78 -16.04
N MET A 112 -5.72 -0.20 -15.43
CA MET A 112 -4.60 -0.91 -16.04
C MET A 112 -4.52 -2.36 -15.56
N PRO A 113 -4.27 -3.34 -16.45
CA PRO A 113 -4.05 -4.71 -16.04
C PRO A 113 -2.76 -4.81 -15.22
N LEU A 114 -2.87 -5.43 -14.05
CA LEU A 114 -1.77 -5.65 -13.12
C LEU A 114 -1.38 -7.12 -13.09
N ALA A 115 -2.35 -8.00 -12.84
CA ALA A 115 -2.16 -9.44 -12.95
C ALA A 115 -2.35 -9.91 -14.41
N SER A 116 -1.60 -10.93 -14.83
CA SER A 116 -1.83 -11.62 -16.11
C SER A 116 -2.16 -13.10 -15.88
N SER A 117 -2.76 -13.74 -16.89
CA SER A 117 -3.00 -15.19 -16.91
C SER A 117 -3.77 -15.72 -15.69
N ASN A 118 -3.16 -16.57 -14.87
CA ASN A 118 -3.77 -17.25 -13.71
C ASN A 118 -3.53 -16.52 -12.38
N GLU A 119 -3.08 -15.27 -12.42
CA GLU A 119 -2.77 -14.49 -11.23
C GLU A 119 -3.90 -13.55 -10.80
N TYR A 120 -3.83 -13.20 -9.52
CA TYR A 120 -4.73 -12.26 -8.88
C TYR A 120 -3.93 -11.25 -8.07
N ILE A 121 -4.38 -10.00 -8.07
CA ILE A 121 -3.86 -8.95 -7.20
C ILE A 121 -4.09 -9.37 -5.75
N CYS A 122 -3.04 -9.34 -4.93
CA CYS A 122 -3.11 -9.55 -3.50
C CYS A 122 -3.83 -8.35 -2.86
N LYS A 123 -5.16 -8.36 -2.87
CA LYS A 123 -6.03 -7.24 -2.43
C LYS A 123 -5.72 -6.69 -1.03
N ASP A 124 -5.03 -7.46 -0.19
CA ASP A 124 -4.64 -7.08 1.17
C ASP A 124 -3.23 -6.52 1.32
N PHE A 125 -2.52 -6.31 0.22
CA PHE A 125 -1.20 -5.70 0.16
C PHE A 125 -1.21 -4.40 -0.65
N PHE A 126 -0.83 -3.29 -0.01
CA PHE A 126 -0.56 -2.02 -0.70
C PHE A 126 0.26 -1.06 0.20
N LEU A 127 1.53 -0.85 -0.15
CA LEU A 127 2.46 0.10 0.50
C LEU A 127 2.75 1.29 -0.43
N TYR A 128 3.37 2.36 0.07
CA TYR A 128 3.95 3.43 -0.76
C TYR A 128 5.06 4.14 -0.01
N MET A 129 5.97 4.76 -0.75
CA MET A 129 7.03 5.60 -0.19
C MET A 129 6.44 6.92 0.35
N GLU A 130 7.13 7.53 1.32
CA GLU A 130 6.71 8.81 1.93
C GLU A 130 6.70 9.99 0.95
N CYS A 131 7.46 9.90 -0.15
CA CYS A 131 7.35 10.87 -1.26
C CYS A 131 5.99 10.82 -1.98
N HIS A 132 5.17 9.80 -1.71
CA HIS A 132 3.88 9.49 -2.34
C HIS A 132 3.91 9.41 -3.88
N GLN A 133 5.11 9.35 -4.46
CA GLN A 133 5.32 9.20 -5.90
C GLN A 133 5.18 7.73 -6.32
N PHE A 134 5.44 6.78 -5.42
CA PHE A 134 5.61 5.36 -5.73
C PHE A 134 4.80 4.49 -4.77
N GLY A 135 3.88 3.65 -5.29
CA GLY A 135 3.03 2.77 -4.49
C GLY A 135 3.05 1.30 -4.90
N LEU A 136 3.47 0.43 -3.99
CA LEU A 136 3.72 -1.02 -4.10
C LEU A 136 2.44 -1.86 -3.92
N PHE A 137 1.99 -2.54 -4.97
CA PHE A 137 0.93 -3.58 -5.00
C PHE A 137 1.48 -5.00 -4.91
N ALA A 138 0.81 -6.11 -5.24
CA ALA A 138 1.42 -7.44 -5.40
C ALA A 138 0.47 -8.36 -6.16
N THR A 139 0.99 -9.39 -6.83
CA THR A 139 0.20 -10.48 -7.41
C THR A 139 0.71 -11.84 -6.96
N SER A 140 -0.18 -12.82 -7.02
CA SER A 140 0.13 -14.22 -6.73
C SER A 140 -0.70 -15.15 -7.59
N THR A 141 -0.11 -16.27 -8.02
CA THR A 141 -0.89 -17.44 -8.45
C THR A 141 -1.68 -18.04 -7.29
N ALA A 142 -2.61 -18.96 -7.58
CA ALA A 142 -3.28 -19.74 -6.56
C ALA A 142 -2.26 -20.59 -5.76
N GLN A 143 -2.46 -20.70 -4.45
CA GLN A 143 -1.60 -21.50 -3.57
C GLN A 143 -1.67 -22.99 -3.95
N SER A 144 -0.51 -23.62 -4.13
CA SER A 144 -0.38 -25.06 -4.34
C SER A 144 0.01 -25.75 -3.04
N ASN A 145 -0.64 -26.88 -2.75
CA ASN A 145 -0.29 -27.73 -1.60
C ASN A 145 0.79 -28.78 -1.95
N ASP A 146 1.38 -28.70 -3.15
CA ASP A 146 2.44 -29.59 -3.62
C ASP A 146 3.78 -29.29 -2.93
N SER A 147 3.87 -29.76 -1.69
CA SER A 147 5.03 -29.73 -0.78
C SER A 147 6.27 -30.50 -1.27
N SER A 148 6.45 -30.67 -2.58
CA SER A 148 7.66 -31.24 -3.17
C SER A 148 8.88 -30.43 -2.71
N ALA A 149 9.83 -31.14 -2.08
CA ALA A 149 10.97 -30.54 -1.42
C ALA A 149 12.00 -30.07 -2.46
N THR A 150 11.84 -28.84 -2.93
CA THR A 150 12.91 -28.12 -3.63
C THR A 150 14.06 -27.87 -2.67
N GLU A 151 15.30 -27.93 -3.15
CA GLU A 151 16.50 -27.73 -2.34
C GLU A 151 16.45 -26.40 -1.57
N GLY A 152 16.71 -26.44 -0.26
CA GLY A 152 16.63 -25.29 0.64
C GLY A 152 15.23 -24.89 1.15
N ALA A 153 14.14 -25.53 0.71
CA ALA A 153 12.78 -25.23 1.18
C ALA A 153 12.42 -25.94 2.50
N ILE A 154 11.68 -25.28 3.40
CA ILE A 154 11.13 -25.93 4.60
C ILE A 154 10.01 -26.92 4.21
N ASN A 155 10.14 -28.17 4.66
CA ASN A 155 9.08 -29.18 4.56
C ASN A 155 7.82 -28.76 5.34
N GLY A 156 6.66 -28.83 4.69
CA GLY A 156 5.36 -28.50 5.30
C GLY A 156 4.96 -27.02 5.25
N VAL A 157 5.82 -26.12 4.76
CA VAL A 157 5.39 -24.78 4.35
C VAL A 157 4.75 -24.88 2.95
N PRO A 158 3.54 -24.33 2.73
CA PRO A 158 2.91 -24.31 1.42
C PRO A 158 3.76 -23.61 0.36
N SER A 159 3.45 -23.85 -0.92
CA SER A 159 4.08 -23.15 -2.03
C SER A 159 3.08 -22.25 -2.74
N ILE A 160 3.54 -21.10 -3.20
CA ILE A 160 2.89 -20.36 -4.27
C ILE A 160 3.87 -20.40 -5.45
N GLU A 161 3.39 -20.86 -6.60
CA GLU A 161 4.22 -21.07 -7.80
C GLU A 161 4.93 -19.77 -8.22
N LYS A 162 4.23 -18.63 -8.13
CA LYS A 162 4.78 -17.30 -8.35
C LYS A 162 4.13 -16.30 -7.39
N ILE A 163 4.93 -15.67 -6.53
CA ILE A 163 4.55 -14.46 -5.78
C ILE A 163 5.42 -13.34 -6.29
N THR A 164 4.81 -12.23 -6.70
CA THR A 164 5.53 -11.41 -7.66
C THR A 164 5.50 -9.93 -7.32
N PHE A 165 6.67 -9.29 -7.47
CA PHE A 165 7.04 -7.93 -7.08
C PHE A 165 7.53 -7.08 -8.33
N TYR A 166 6.88 -5.97 -8.79
CA TYR A 166 7.10 -5.18 -10.05
C TYR A 166 7.60 -3.78 -9.53
N LEU A 167 7.01 -2.66 -10.01
CA LEU A 167 7.74 -1.57 -10.66
C LEU A 167 7.94 -2.17 -12.14
N VAL A 168 7.46 -1.58 -13.26
CA VAL A 168 7.85 -1.92 -14.69
C VAL A 168 7.97 -0.72 -15.64
N ARG A 169 9.17 -0.43 -16.15
CA ARG A 169 9.29 0.14 -17.49
C ARG A 169 9.09 -0.99 -18.49
N TYR A 170 8.34 -0.72 -19.54
CA TYR A 170 8.03 -1.70 -20.59
C TYR A 170 9.30 -2.27 -21.26
N ASN A 171 9.43 -3.60 -21.27
CA ASN A 171 9.27 -4.38 -22.51
C ASN A 171 9.24 -5.91 -22.28
N HIS A 172 8.05 -6.51 -22.50
CA HIS A 172 7.80 -7.91 -22.86
C HIS A 172 7.91 -9.04 -21.80
N LEU A 173 6.72 -9.43 -21.30
CA LEU A 173 6.30 -10.72 -20.68
C LEU A 173 6.49 -10.97 -19.15
N ASP A 174 5.33 -10.87 -18.48
CA ASP A 174 4.88 -11.59 -17.27
C ASP A 174 5.36 -11.23 -15.83
N ILE A 175 4.47 -10.43 -15.17
CA ILE A 175 3.86 -10.61 -13.82
C ILE A 175 4.58 -10.05 -12.58
N CYS A 176 3.99 -9.10 -11.78
CA CYS A 176 4.41 -8.64 -10.41
C CYS A 176 3.67 -7.52 -9.50
N ILE A 177 4.25 -6.99 -8.36
CA ILE A 177 3.91 -5.77 -7.49
C ILE A 177 3.95 -4.50 -8.36
N CYS A 178 2.87 -3.81 -8.73
CA CYS A 178 3.02 -2.44 -9.29
C CYS A 178 3.81 -1.46 -8.37
N VAL A 179 4.76 -0.65 -8.86
CA VAL A 179 4.95 0.75 -8.40
C VAL A 179 4.54 1.63 -9.55
N THR A 180 3.31 2.11 -9.45
CA THR A 180 2.84 3.18 -10.32
C THR A 180 3.41 4.49 -9.80
N ARG A 181 3.80 5.36 -10.72
CA ARG A 181 3.63 6.78 -10.44
C ARG A 181 2.13 7.05 -10.44
N LEU A 182 1.58 7.35 -9.25
CA LEU A 182 0.13 7.50 -9.01
C LEU A 182 -0.54 8.60 -9.87
N GLU A 183 0.25 9.44 -10.52
CA GLU A 183 -0.22 10.47 -11.45
C GLU A 183 -0.64 9.91 -12.82
N ASP A 184 0.03 8.87 -13.33
CA ASP A 184 -0.07 8.43 -14.72
C ASP A 184 -0.08 6.90 -14.92
N GLY A 185 0.04 6.10 -13.85
CA GLY A 185 -0.09 4.63 -13.92
C GLY A 185 1.08 3.93 -14.59
N VAL A 186 2.13 4.66 -14.98
CA VAL A 186 3.35 4.08 -15.51
C VAL A 186 4.10 3.39 -14.38
N ILE A 187 4.49 2.15 -14.64
CA ILE A 187 5.22 1.29 -13.70
C ILE A 187 6.75 1.56 -13.83
N LEU A 188 7.68 1.10 -12.96
CA LEU A 188 9.16 1.31 -13.14
C LEU A 188 10.23 0.11 -13.24
N ASP A 189 10.35 -0.96 -12.40
CA ASP A 189 11.31 -2.13 -12.51
C ASP A 189 11.00 -3.45 -11.69
N GLU A 190 11.26 -4.70 -12.13
CA GLU A 190 10.64 -5.92 -11.53
C GLU A 190 11.52 -6.93 -10.72
N LYS A 191 10.85 -7.79 -9.93
CA LYS A 191 11.38 -8.85 -9.05
C LYS A 191 10.39 -10.02 -8.81
N ALA A 192 10.71 -11.23 -9.29
CA ALA A 192 9.89 -12.42 -9.02
C ALA A 192 10.41 -13.32 -7.89
N PHE A 193 9.47 -13.91 -7.11
CA PHE A 193 9.73 -15.00 -6.16
C PHE A 193 8.98 -16.24 -6.61
N CYS A 194 9.67 -17.16 -7.27
CA CYS A 194 9.10 -18.41 -7.75
C CYS A 194 9.16 -19.49 -6.67
N ASN A 195 8.12 -20.30 -6.56
CA ASN A 195 8.00 -21.43 -5.63
C ASN A 195 8.20 -21.06 -4.15
N ASP A 196 7.87 -19.83 -3.74
CA ASP A 196 8.07 -19.33 -2.38
C ASP A 196 6.73 -19.21 -1.61
N PHE A 197 6.80 -18.84 -0.33
CA PHE A 197 5.67 -18.41 0.47
C PHE A 197 6.02 -17.13 1.21
N ILE A 198 5.35 -16.03 0.85
CA ILE A 198 5.49 -14.70 1.45
C ILE A 198 4.11 -14.27 1.90
N ASN A 199 3.94 -13.99 3.19
CA ASN A 199 2.63 -13.69 3.76
C ASN A 199 2.21 -12.23 3.48
N LEU A 200 1.64 -11.98 2.31
CA LEU A 200 1.17 -10.65 1.89
C LEU A 200 -0.12 -10.18 2.59
N ALA A 201 -0.81 -11.05 3.35
CA ALA A 201 -1.99 -10.66 4.09
C ALA A 201 -1.66 -9.56 5.10
N HIS A 202 -2.39 -8.45 5.04
CA HIS A 202 -2.16 -7.25 5.85
C HIS A 202 -0.72 -6.69 5.80
N SER A 203 0.04 -6.99 4.73
CA SER A 203 1.45 -6.59 4.59
C SER A 203 2.38 -7.13 5.69
N ILE A 204 2.10 -8.31 6.26
CA ILE A 204 2.91 -8.91 7.32
C ILE A 204 4.30 -9.35 6.80
N GLY A 205 4.35 -9.92 5.60
CA GLY A 205 5.56 -10.47 4.98
C GLY A 205 6.39 -9.49 4.15
N ALA A 206 5.99 -8.22 4.06
CA ALA A 206 6.78 -7.19 3.38
C ALA A 206 6.57 -5.81 4.02
N TYR A 207 7.68 -5.12 4.33
CA TYR A 207 7.70 -3.85 5.04
C TYR A 207 8.57 -2.84 4.29
N LEU A 208 8.13 -1.58 4.24
CA LEU A 208 8.83 -0.49 3.58
C LEU A 208 9.21 0.56 4.62
N TYR A 209 10.49 0.95 4.63
CA TYR A 209 11.02 2.04 5.46
C TYR A 209 11.84 2.97 4.58
N GLU A 210 11.43 4.23 4.46
CA GLU A 210 12.00 5.22 3.52
C GLU A 210 12.05 4.67 2.09
N ASP A 211 13.23 4.24 1.60
CA ASP A 211 13.46 3.61 0.31
C ASP A 211 13.81 2.10 0.39
N LEU A 212 13.91 1.53 1.59
CA LEU A 212 14.27 0.14 1.83
C LEU A 212 13.03 -0.75 1.98
N LEU A 213 12.89 -1.70 1.06
CA LEU A 213 11.87 -2.75 1.06
C LEU A 213 12.45 -4.05 1.64
N CYS A 214 11.87 -4.52 2.73
CA CYS A 214 12.18 -5.79 3.38
C CYS A 214 11.09 -6.81 3.05
N ILE A 215 11.44 -7.99 2.53
CA ILE A 215 10.50 -9.07 2.17
C ILE A 215 10.93 -10.37 2.87
N VAL A 216 10.00 -11.05 3.53
CA VAL A 216 10.25 -12.27 4.29
C VAL A 216 9.75 -13.49 3.49
N SER A 217 10.70 -14.20 2.88
CA SER A 217 10.53 -15.55 2.35
C SER A 217 10.40 -16.53 3.51
N LEU A 218 9.19 -17.04 3.75
CA LEU A 218 8.94 -18.04 4.79
C LEU A 218 9.35 -19.44 4.32
N ARG A 219 9.27 -19.75 3.01
CA ARG A 219 9.62 -21.09 2.51
C ARG A 219 11.13 -21.33 2.49
N TYR A 220 11.93 -20.30 2.23
CA TYR A 220 13.41 -20.38 2.20
C TYR A 220 14.09 -19.70 3.41
N GLN A 221 13.34 -19.40 4.48
CA GLN A 221 13.85 -18.74 5.71
C GLN A 221 14.72 -17.51 5.43
N THR A 222 14.35 -16.70 4.46
CA THR A 222 15.21 -15.63 3.95
C THR A 222 14.52 -14.27 4.03
N ILE A 223 15.26 -13.28 4.51
CA ILE A 223 14.91 -11.87 4.42
C ILE A 223 15.64 -11.27 3.21
N HIS A 224 14.87 -10.77 2.24
CA HIS A 224 15.37 -10.01 1.10
C HIS A 224 15.25 -8.51 1.41
N ILE A 225 16.35 -7.77 1.23
CA ILE A 225 16.41 -6.33 1.43
C ILE A 225 16.70 -5.69 0.08
N LEU A 226 15.72 -4.95 -0.43
CA LEU A 226 15.81 -4.20 -1.68
C LEU A 226 15.76 -2.70 -1.40
N GLN A 227 16.32 -1.90 -2.30
CA GLN A 227 16.30 -0.45 -2.26
C GLN A 227 15.63 0.11 -3.52
N ILE A 228 14.62 0.95 -3.34
CA ILE A 228 13.91 1.64 -4.40
C ILE A 228 14.67 2.91 -4.75
N ARG A 229 15.30 2.94 -5.92
CA ARG A 229 16.01 4.14 -6.41
C ARG A 229 15.02 5.19 -6.91
N ASP A 230 15.35 6.48 -6.78
CA ASP A 230 14.56 7.61 -7.32
C ASP A 230 14.25 7.49 -8.83
N SER A 231 15.15 6.84 -9.57
CA SER A 231 14.98 6.48 -10.98
C SER A 231 13.80 5.53 -11.26
N GLY A 232 13.24 4.92 -10.22
CA GLY A 232 12.38 3.75 -10.30
C GLY A 232 13.15 2.49 -10.70
N ASN A 233 14.05 2.00 -9.83
CA ASN A 233 14.65 0.67 -9.96
C ASN A 233 14.68 -0.05 -8.60
N LEU A 234 14.46 -1.37 -8.57
CA LEU A 234 14.53 -2.23 -7.38
C LEU A 234 15.89 -2.93 -7.32
N VAL A 235 16.79 -2.41 -6.50
CA VAL A 235 18.12 -3.01 -6.31
C VAL A 235 18.11 -3.93 -5.10
N GLU A 236 18.33 -5.23 -5.28
CA GLU A 236 18.57 -6.15 -4.15
C GLU A 236 19.91 -5.79 -3.49
N VAL A 237 19.86 -5.28 -2.26
CA VAL A 237 21.03 -4.81 -1.50
C VAL A 237 21.62 -5.91 -0.63
N ARG A 238 20.76 -6.79 -0.09
CA ARG A 238 21.20 -7.88 0.78
C ARG A 238 20.17 -9.00 0.84
N LYS A 239 20.66 -10.23 0.96
CA LYS A 239 19.89 -11.43 1.31
C LYS A 239 20.41 -11.94 2.67
N ILE A 240 19.52 -12.23 3.61
CA ILE A 240 19.86 -12.77 4.93
C ILE A 240 19.08 -14.08 5.09
N GLY A 241 19.76 -15.22 5.14
CA GLY A 241 19.14 -16.54 5.21
C GLY A 241 19.82 -17.41 6.28
N ALA A 242 20.21 -18.62 5.91
CA ALA A 242 21.03 -19.50 6.76
C ALA A 242 22.36 -18.82 7.19
N PHE A 243 22.88 -17.93 6.36
CA PHE A 243 24.06 -17.12 6.62
C PHE A 243 23.70 -15.63 6.74
N CYS A 244 24.41 -14.93 7.62
CA CYS A 244 24.27 -13.49 7.85
C CYS A 244 25.21 -12.67 6.95
N ARG A 245 26.33 -13.27 6.53
CA ARG A 245 27.34 -12.69 5.64
C ARG A 245 27.65 -13.66 4.50
N GLU A 246 28.20 -13.12 3.42
CA GLU A 246 28.59 -13.88 2.23
C GLU A 246 29.78 -14.82 2.49
N ASP A 247 30.60 -14.54 3.51
CA ASP A 247 31.79 -15.30 3.88
C ASP A 247 31.57 -16.32 5.03
N ASP A 248 30.38 -16.36 5.64
CA ASP A 248 30.09 -17.26 6.77
C ASP A 248 30.26 -18.76 6.39
N GLU A 249 29.86 -19.13 5.17
CA GLU A 249 29.98 -20.51 4.65
C GLU A 249 31.45 -20.94 4.50
N LEU A 250 32.29 -20.06 3.96
CA LEU A 250 33.74 -20.29 3.85
C LEU A 250 34.39 -20.43 5.23
N PHE A 251 33.99 -19.59 6.18
CA PHE A 251 34.48 -19.64 7.56
C PHE A 251 34.08 -20.95 8.26
N LEU A 252 32.87 -21.46 8.04
CA LEU A 252 32.45 -22.75 8.61
C LEU A 252 33.22 -23.92 7.98
N HIS A 253 33.36 -23.95 6.65
CA HIS A 253 34.12 -25.01 5.98
C HIS A 253 35.61 -25.02 6.36
N SER A 254 36.24 -23.86 6.58
CA SER A 254 37.64 -23.80 6.99
C SER A 254 37.90 -24.37 8.39
N HIS A 255 36.89 -24.44 9.26
CA HIS A 255 37.02 -25.04 10.60
C HIS A 255 36.68 -26.54 10.61
N VAL A 256 35.83 -27.02 9.69
CA VAL A 256 35.51 -28.45 9.56
C VAL A 256 36.68 -29.27 9.01
N GLN A 257 37.60 -28.68 8.24
CA GLN A 257 38.79 -29.38 7.71
C GLN A 257 39.94 -29.56 8.72
N VAL A 258 39.82 -29.03 9.94
CA VAL A 258 40.90 -29.04 10.95
C VAL A 258 40.60 -30.02 12.10
N MET A 259 39.57 -30.87 11.94
CA MET A 259 39.09 -31.82 12.95
C MET A 259 38.96 -33.24 12.38
#